data_AF-A0A939YVZ8-F1
#
_entry.id   AF-A0A939YVZ8-F1
#
_cell.length_a   1.000
_cell.length_b   1.000
_cell.length_c   1.000
_cell.angle_alpha   90.00
_cell.angle_beta   90.00
_cell.angle_gamma   90.00
#
_symmetry.space_group_name_H-M   'P 1'
#
loop_
_entity.id
_entity.type
_entity.pdbx_description
1 polymer ?
#
loop_
_entity_poly.entity_id
_entity_poly.type
_entity_poly.pdbx_seq_one_letter_code
_entity_poly.pdbx_strand_id
1 'polypeptide(L)'
;MKFSEMPYSRPDAEQLKSKVAELTERLKAAKTYEEAKAVFLENEELGSHVNTLAQLVMIRHSIDTRDAFYDEEQKWWNGIGPELQEYAQGWMAAMLASPFRPQFAAEYGELMFTNGDMALKTFKPEIIPQLQAENDEADAYEKLLASAQIPFEGGVYTLSQLTPFKTDADDARRLAAWKAEGQWYKDNQEALDAHYDKLVHLRDEMG
;
A
#
# COMPACT_ATOMS: atom_id res chain seq x y z
N MET A 1 -21.14 -1.25 12.88
CA MET A 1 -20.88 -2.33 11.90
C MET A 1 -19.61 -3.04 12.33
N LYS A 2 -19.57 -4.37 12.29
CA LYS A 2 -18.32 -5.11 12.53
C LYS A 2 -17.45 -5.08 11.25
N PHE A 3 -16.13 -5.19 11.40
CA PHE A 3 -15.21 -5.22 10.24
C PHE A 3 -15.56 -6.32 9.22
N SER A 4 -15.95 -7.49 9.71
CA SER A 4 -16.38 -8.62 8.87
C SER A 4 -17.65 -8.36 8.08
N GLU A 5 -18.45 -7.36 8.46
CA GLU A 5 -19.72 -6.99 7.82
C GLU A 5 -19.54 -5.82 6.84
N MET A 6 -18.35 -5.21 6.76
CA MET A 6 -18.09 -4.11 5.85
C MET A 6 -18.12 -4.60 4.39
N PRO A 7 -18.98 -4.05 3.52
CA PRO A 7 -19.04 -4.51 2.14
C PRO A 7 -17.77 -4.08 1.39
N TYR A 8 -17.28 -4.97 0.53
CA TYR A 8 -16.26 -4.65 -0.44
C TYR A 8 -16.83 -4.87 -1.84
N SER A 9 -16.61 -3.91 -2.72
CA SER A 9 -16.81 -4.04 -4.16
C SER A 9 -15.64 -3.36 -4.83
N ARG A 10 -15.01 -4.05 -5.78
CA ARG A 10 -13.96 -3.47 -6.60
C ARG A 10 -14.49 -2.22 -7.31
N PRO A 11 -13.81 -1.07 -7.22
CA PRO A 11 -14.25 0.13 -7.89
C PRO A 11 -13.90 0.08 -9.40
N ASP A 12 -14.60 0.88 -10.20
CA ASP A 12 -14.27 1.06 -11.60
C ASP A 12 -13.07 2.01 -11.74
N ALA A 13 -11.95 1.48 -12.19
CA ALA A 13 -10.70 2.23 -12.32
C ALA A 13 -10.83 3.45 -13.23
N GLU A 14 -11.49 3.30 -14.39
CA GLU A 14 -11.61 4.38 -15.37
C GLU A 14 -12.53 5.49 -14.86
N GLN A 15 -13.60 5.13 -14.15
CA GLN A 15 -14.44 6.09 -13.47
C GLN A 15 -13.68 6.86 -12.38
N LEU A 16 -12.84 6.18 -11.59
CA LEU A 16 -12.01 6.84 -10.58
C LEU A 16 -11.03 7.84 -11.21
N LYS A 17 -10.27 7.40 -12.22
CA LYS A 17 -9.32 8.26 -12.97
C LYS A 17 -10.02 9.47 -13.57
N SER A 18 -11.14 9.24 -14.26
CA SER A 18 -11.95 10.30 -14.86
C SER A 18 -12.47 11.27 -13.80
N LYS A 19 -12.86 10.78 -12.62
CA LYS A 19 -13.38 11.64 -11.56
C LYS A 19 -12.30 12.53 -10.95
N VAL A 20 -11.11 12.00 -10.69
CA VAL A 20 -9.97 12.79 -10.20
C VAL A 20 -9.52 13.82 -11.24
N ALA A 21 -9.52 13.46 -12.53
CA ALA A 21 -9.24 14.40 -13.62
C ALA A 21 -10.27 15.54 -13.69
N GLU A 22 -11.57 15.22 -13.59
CA GLU A 22 -12.66 16.21 -13.55
C GLU A 22 -12.50 17.17 -12.37
N LEU A 23 -12.27 16.63 -11.16
CA LEU A 23 -12.06 17.42 -9.95
C LEU A 23 -10.85 18.34 -10.10
N THR A 24 -9.76 17.85 -10.69
CA THR A 24 -8.54 18.64 -10.94
C THR A 24 -8.81 19.83 -11.85
N GLU A 25 -9.57 19.65 -12.94
CA GLU A 25 -9.93 20.76 -13.83
C GLU A 25 -10.90 21.74 -13.16
N ARG A 26 -11.83 21.25 -12.35
CA ARG A 26 -12.73 22.11 -11.56
C ARG A 26 -11.96 22.95 -10.54
N LEU A 27 -10.95 22.38 -9.88
CA LEU A 27 -10.08 23.12 -8.96
C LEU A 27 -9.32 24.24 -9.68
N LYS A 28 -8.75 23.95 -10.86
CA LYS A 28 -8.05 24.95 -11.68
C LYS A 28 -8.96 26.07 -12.17
N ALA A 29 -10.23 25.76 -12.43
CA ALA A 29 -11.23 26.71 -12.92
C ALA A 29 -11.93 27.52 -11.81
N ALA A 30 -11.74 27.15 -10.53
CA ALA A 30 -12.37 27.82 -9.39
C ALA A 30 -11.98 29.31 -9.35
N LYS A 31 -12.98 30.18 -9.15
CA LYS A 31 -12.81 31.64 -9.12
C LYS A 31 -12.82 32.18 -7.70
N THR A 32 -13.32 31.41 -6.75
CA THR A 32 -13.34 31.74 -5.33
C THR A 32 -12.75 30.61 -4.50
N TYR A 33 -12.35 30.94 -3.27
CA TYR A 33 -11.88 29.94 -2.33
C TYR A 33 -12.99 28.94 -1.98
N GLU A 34 -14.24 29.40 -1.87
CA GLU A 34 -15.39 28.55 -1.57
C GLU A 34 -15.64 27.50 -2.66
N GLU A 35 -15.48 27.87 -3.94
CA GLU A 35 -15.56 26.93 -5.06
C GLU A 35 -14.42 25.91 -5.01
N ALA A 36 -13.18 26.38 -4.81
CA ALA A 36 -12.02 25.50 -4.71
C ALA A 36 -12.13 24.52 -3.53
N LYS A 37 -12.61 25.01 -2.38
CA LYS A 37 -12.82 24.23 -1.17
C LYS A 37 -13.90 23.16 -1.35
N ALA A 38 -15.00 23.48 -2.03
CA ALA A 38 -16.03 22.49 -2.32
C ALA A 38 -15.46 21.32 -3.15
N VAL A 39 -14.67 21.63 -4.18
CA VAL A 39 -14.00 20.60 -5.01
C VAL A 39 -12.96 19.82 -4.21
N PHE A 40 -12.21 20.49 -3.32
CA PHE A 40 -11.28 19.84 -2.40
C PHE A 40 -11.99 18.82 -1.51
N LEU A 41 -13.11 19.19 -0.89
CA LEU A 41 -13.88 18.29 -0.02
C LEU A 41 -14.48 17.10 -0.79
N GLU A 42 -14.93 17.32 -2.04
CA GLU A 42 -15.36 16.22 -2.93
C GLU A 42 -14.21 15.25 -3.23
N ASN A 43 -12.99 15.76 -3.45
CA ASN A 43 -11.81 14.93 -3.66
C ASN A 43 -11.42 14.14 -2.39
N GLU A 44 -11.51 14.76 -1.21
CA GLU A 44 -11.27 14.07 0.07
C GLU A 44 -12.28 12.95 0.32
N GLU A 45 -13.55 13.16 -0.01
CA GLU A 45 -14.59 12.12 0.10
C GLU A 45 -14.31 10.94 -0.84
N LEU A 46 -13.96 11.24 -2.10
CA LEU A 46 -13.56 10.22 -3.07
C LEU A 46 -12.32 9.43 -2.60
N GLY A 47 -11.28 10.14 -2.17
CA GLY A 47 -10.04 9.54 -1.67
C GLY A 47 -10.27 8.66 -0.44
N SER A 48 -11.12 9.10 0.49
CA SER A 48 -11.53 8.33 1.66
C SER A 48 -12.26 7.03 1.28
N HIS A 49 -13.15 7.10 0.29
CA HIS A 49 -13.85 5.92 -0.21
C HIS A 49 -12.90 4.91 -0.87
N VAL A 50 -12.02 5.37 -1.77
CA VAL A 50 -11.02 4.54 -2.44
C VAL A 50 -10.08 3.89 -1.42
N ASN A 51 -9.57 4.67 -0.47
CA ASN A 51 -8.70 4.16 0.59
C ASN A 51 -9.42 3.11 1.46
N THR A 52 -10.70 3.32 1.78
CA THR A 52 -11.50 2.32 2.51
C THR A 52 -11.52 0.98 1.78
N LEU A 53 -11.75 0.98 0.46
CA LEU A 53 -11.80 -0.24 -0.34
C LEU A 53 -10.42 -0.94 -0.41
N ALA A 54 -9.35 -0.18 -0.66
CA ALA A 54 -7.99 -0.71 -0.69
C ALA A 54 -7.58 -1.31 0.66
N GLN A 55 -7.89 -0.63 1.78
CA GLN A 55 -7.58 -1.13 3.12
C GLN A 55 -8.38 -2.38 3.49
N LEU A 56 -9.65 -2.49 3.05
CA LEU A 56 -10.42 -3.71 3.24
C LEU A 56 -9.77 -4.91 2.57
N VAL A 57 -9.23 -4.74 1.36
CA VAL A 57 -8.50 -5.81 0.65
C VAL A 57 -7.20 -6.14 1.37
N MET A 58 -6.36 -5.13 1.62
CA MET A 58 -5.07 -5.31 2.28
C MET A 58 -5.19 -6.08 3.61
N ILE A 59 -6.12 -5.66 4.48
CA ILE A 59 -6.32 -6.32 5.78
C ILE A 59 -6.80 -7.76 5.59
N ARG A 60 -7.78 -8.00 4.71
CA ARG A 60 -8.36 -9.34 4.53
C ARG A 60 -7.39 -10.30 3.84
N HIS A 61 -6.58 -9.80 2.91
CA HIS A 61 -5.48 -10.54 2.31
C HIS A 61 -4.40 -10.89 3.33
N SER A 62 -3.99 -9.95 4.18
CA SER A 62 -2.98 -10.21 5.23
C SER A 62 -3.44 -11.22 6.29
N ILE A 63 -4.75 -11.37 6.51
CA ILE A 63 -5.32 -12.34 7.45
C ILE A 63 -5.18 -13.77 6.90
N ASP A 64 -5.47 -13.97 5.61
CA ASP A 64 -5.27 -15.25 4.94
C ASP A 64 -4.82 -15.03 3.50
N THR A 65 -3.50 -15.12 3.28
CA THR A 65 -2.88 -14.94 1.96
C THR A 65 -3.21 -16.06 0.97
N ARG A 66 -3.95 -17.08 1.40
CA ARG A 66 -4.45 -18.18 0.54
C ARG A 66 -5.88 -17.94 0.05
N ASP A 67 -6.57 -16.92 0.55
CA ASP A 67 -7.89 -16.53 0.05
C ASP A 67 -7.75 -16.01 -1.38
N ALA A 68 -8.20 -16.82 -2.35
CA ALA A 68 -8.04 -16.50 -3.77
C ALA A 68 -8.77 -15.21 -4.18
N PHE A 69 -9.88 -14.86 -3.53
CA PHE A 69 -10.59 -13.63 -3.85
C PHE A 69 -9.76 -12.41 -3.44
N TYR A 70 -9.32 -12.35 -2.18
CA TYR A 70 -8.52 -11.21 -1.73
C TYR A 70 -7.12 -11.19 -2.36
N ASP A 71 -6.60 -12.34 -2.79
CA ASP A 71 -5.36 -12.41 -3.58
C ASP A 71 -5.50 -11.74 -4.96
N GLU A 72 -6.61 -12.00 -5.65
CA GLU A 72 -6.91 -11.35 -6.93
C GLU A 72 -7.20 -9.86 -6.77
N GLU A 73 -7.92 -9.46 -5.71
CA GLU A 73 -8.17 -8.06 -5.42
C GLU A 73 -6.87 -7.31 -5.07
N GLN A 74 -5.96 -7.92 -4.30
CA GLN A 74 -4.68 -7.31 -3.96
C GLN A 74 -3.84 -7.07 -5.22
N LYS A 75 -3.73 -8.07 -6.11
CA LYS A 75 -3.05 -7.91 -7.42
C LYS A 75 -3.68 -6.80 -8.25
N TRP A 76 -5.00 -6.70 -8.25
CA TRP A 76 -5.69 -5.62 -8.95
C TRP A 76 -5.33 -4.24 -8.37
N TRP A 77 -5.28 -4.10 -7.05
CA TRP A 77 -4.83 -2.88 -6.38
C TRP A 77 -3.36 -2.55 -6.63
N ASN A 78 -2.46 -3.55 -6.65
CA ASN A 78 -1.05 -3.38 -6.98
C ASN A 78 -0.85 -2.83 -8.40
N GLY A 79 -1.67 -3.28 -9.34
CA GLY A 79 -1.68 -2.80 -10.71
C GLY A 79 -2.24 -1.38 -10.83
N ILE A 80 -3.45 -1.13 -10.28
CA ILE A 80 -4.12 0.15 -10.49
C ILE A 80 -3.63 1.28 -9.59
N GLY A 81 -3.04 0.96 -8.43
CA GLY A 81 -2.56 1.94 -7.46
C GLY A 81 -1.58 2.94 -8.07
N PRO A 82 -0.50 2.50 -8.75
CA PRO A 82 0.43 3.38 -9.46
C PRO A 82 -0.22 4.21 -10.57
N GLU A 83 -1.22 3.67 -11.27
CA GLU A 83 -1.97 4.44 -12.27
C GLU A 83 -2.82 5.54 -11.62
N LEU A 84 -3.50 5.25 -10.51
CA LEU A 84 -4.25 6.27 -9.74
C LEU A 84 -3.31 7.32 -9.13
N GLN A 85 -2.09 6.94 -8.76
CA GLN A 85 -1.09 7.87 -8.25
C GLN A 85 -0.76 8.96 -9.27
N GLU A 86 -0.74 8.67 -10.58
CA GLU A 86 -0.54 9.70 -11.62
C GLU A 86 -1.58 10.82 -11.52
N TYR A 87 -2.86 10.45 -11.38
CA TYR A 87 -3.96 11.41 -11.25
C TYR A 87 -3.90 12.17 -9.92
N ALA A 88 -3.53 11.48 -8.84
CA ALA A 88 -3.30 12.11 -7.54
C ALA A 88 -2.15 13.13 -7.58
N GLN A 89 -1.09 12.88 -8.35
CA GLN A 89 0.01 13.83 -8.57
C GLN A 89 -0.46 15.04 -9.39
N GLY A 90 -1.30 14.81 -10.41
CA GLY A 90 -1.94 15.89 -11.16
C GLY A 90 -2.80 16.81 -10.27
N TRP A 91 -3.59 16.20 -9.37
CA TRP A 91 -4.35 16.93 -8.35
C TRP A 91 -3.44 17.72 -7.40
N MET A 92 -2.38 17.09 -6.89
CA MET A 92 -1.43 17.72 -5.96
C MET A 92 -0.73 18.92 -6.60
N ALA A 93 -0.29 18.78 -7.86
CA ALA A 93 0.29 19.87 -8.61
C ALA A 93 -0.69 21.04 -8.79
N ALA A 94 -1.97 20.76 -9.04
CA ALA A 94 -3.01 21.78 -9.13
C ALA A 94 -3.25 22.48 -7.78
N MET A 95 -3.26 21.74 -6.67
CA MET A 95 -3.37 22.30 -5.32
C MET A 95 -2.19 23.24 -5.00
N LEU A 96 -0.95 22.83 -5.31
CA LEU A 96 0.25 23.63 -5.07
C LEU A 96 0.30 24.90 -5.93
N ALA A 97 -0.19 24.83 -7.16
CA ALA A 97 -0.27 25.97 -8.08
C ALA A 97 -1.50 26.88 -7.85
N SER A 98 -2.44 26.45 -7.00
CA SER A 98 -3.69 27.17 -6.77
C SER A 98 -3.45 28.56 -6.18
N PRO A 99 -4.11 29.62 -6.69
CA PRO A 99 -4.04 30.95 -6.08
C PRO A 99 -4.64 30.98 -4.68
N PHE A 100 -5.39 29.94 -4.29
CA PHE A 100 -6.01 29.80 -2.98
C PHE A 100 -5.14 29.04 -1.96
N ARG A 101 -3.90 28.67 -2.31
CA ARG A 101 -2.97 27.98 -1.38
C ARG A 101 -2.87 28.67 0.00
N PRO A 102 -2.76 30.00 0.12
CA PRO A 102 -2.70 30.65 1.44
C PRO A 102 -3.96 30.42 2.29
N GLN A 103 -5.15 30.41 1.66
CA GLN A 103 -6.41 30.15 2.35
C GLN A 103 -6.51 28.69 2.81
N PHE A 104 -6.14 27.74 1.94
CA PHE A 104 -6.08 26.32 2.32
C PHE A 104 -5.08 26.08 3.46
N ALA A 105 -3.90 26.71 3.42
CA ALA A 105 -2.89 26.58 4.47
C ALA A 105 -3.37 27.15 5.80
N ALA A 106 -4.10 28.27 5.78
CA ALA A 106 -4.68 28.86 6.98
C ALA A 106 -5.77 27.98 7.61
N GLU A 107 -6.54 27.26 6.81
CA GLU A 107 -7.64 26.41 7.28
C GLU A 107 -7.20 24.98 7.64
N TYR A 108 -6.41 24.33 6.78
CA TYR A 108 -6.04 22.91 6.89
C TYR A 108 -4.57 22.69 7.30
N GLY A 109 -3.76 23.75 7.35
CA GLY A 109 -2.36 23.72 7.75
C GLY A 109 -1.38 23.59 6.58
N GLU A 110 -0.16 24.13 6.75
CA GLU A 110 0.87 24.11 5.69
C GLU A 110 1.42 22.70 5.40
N LEU A 111 1.27 21.76 6.35
CA LEU A 111 1.84 20.42 6.22
C LEU A 111 1.34 19.66 4.99
N MET A 112 0.09 19.88 4.56
CA MET A 112 -0.44 19.25 3.35
C MET A 112 0.35 19.66 2.10
N PHE A 113 0.81 20.92 2.02
CA PHE A 113 1.60 21.40 0.88
C PHE A 113 3.04 20.94 0.96
N THR A 114 3.64 20.92 2.16
CA THR A 114 4.96 20.32 2.37
C THR A 114 4.98 18.84 1.92
N ASN A 115 3.94 18.08 2.28
CA ASN A 115 3.78 16.70 1.84
C ASN A 115 3.59 16.60 0.32
N GLY A 116 2.82 17.52 -0.28
CA GLY A 116 2.66 17.60 -1.73
C GLY A 116 3.96 17.87 -2.48
N ASP A 117 4.76 18.84 -2.02
CA ASP A 117 6.06 19.18 -2.60
C ASP A 117 7.06 18.00 -2.52
N MET A 118 6.96 17.15 -1.49
CA MET A 118 7.73 15.92 -1.40
C MET A 118 7.18 14.85 -2.33
N ALA A 119 5.86 14.64 -2.36
CA ALA A 119 5.21 13.62 -3.19
C ALA A 119 5.50 13.82 -4.69
N LEU A 120 5.53 15.07 -5.18
CA LEU A 120 5.87 15.37 -6.57
C LEU A 120 7.30 14.98 -6.97
N LYS A 121 8.19 14.74 -6.00
CA LYS A 121 9.59 14.32 -6.26
C LYS A 121 9.73 12.81 -6.35
N THR A 122 8.75 12.05 -5.87
CA THR A 122 8.83 10.59 -5.76
C THR A 122 8.08 9.87 -6.87
N PHE A 123 7.61 10.57 -7.90
CA PHE A 123 6.79 9.98 -8.95
C PHE A 123 7.07 10.61 -10.30
N LYS A 124 7.08 9.76 -11.33
CA LYS A 124 6.93 10.14 -12.73
C LYS A 124 6.10 9.07 -13.46
N PRO A 125 5.32 9.41 -14.50
CA PRO A 125 4.54 8.41 -15.23
C PRO A 125 5.40 7.26 -15.79
N GLU A 126 6.66 7.53 -16.13
CA GLU A 126 7.57 6.53 -16.70
C GLU A 126 7.96 5.42 -15.72
N ILE A 127 7.80 5.64 -14.41
CA ILE A 127 8.12 4.63 -13.38
C ILE A 127 6.91 3.79 -12.95
N ILE A 128 5.72 4.01 -13.54
CA ILE A 128 4.51 3.20 -13.24
C ILE A 128 4.77 1.69 -13.38
N PRO A 129 5.41 1.19 -14.46
CA PRO A 129 5.70 -0.24 -14.58
C PRO A 129 6.59 -0.79 -13.46
N GLN A 130 7.56 0.00 -13.00
CA GLN A 130 8.47 -0.37 -11.91
C GLN A 130 7.73 -0.38 -10.57
N LEU A 131 6.86 0.59 -10.30
CA LEU A 131 6.00 0.62 -9.10
C LEU A 131 5.05 -0.58 -9.05
N GLN A 132 4.46 -0.96 -10.19
CA GLN A 132 3.63 -2.17 -10.28
C GLN A 132 4.45 -3.43 -10.00
N ALA A 133 5.64 -3.54 -10.59
CA ALA A 133 6.55 -4.66 -10.36
C ALA A 133 7.06 -4.71 -8.90
N GLU A 134 7.30 -3.56 -8.27
CA GLU A 134 7.68 -3.46 -6.86
C GLU A 134 6.56 -3.97 -5.96
N ASN A 135 5.32 -3.54 -6.18
CA ASN A 135 4.16 -3.99 -5.42
C ASN A 135 3.98 -5.51 -5.51
N ASP A 136 4.05 -6.06 -6.73
CA ASP A 136 3.95 -7.51 -6.95
C ASP A 136 5.10 -8.28 -6.27
N GLU A 137 6.31 -7.73 -6.27
CA GLU A 137 7.47 -8.35 -5.63
C GLU A 137 7.38 -8.31 -4.10
N ALA A 138 6.89 -7.20 -3.53
CA ALA A 138 6.63 -7.08 -2.10
C ALA A 138 5.58 -8.09 -1.64
N ASP A 139 4.49 -8.23 -2.39
CA ASP A 139 3.45 -9.24 -2.13
C ASP A 139 3.99 -10.68 -2.22
N ALA A 140 4.84 -10.97 -3.21
CA ALA A 140 5.46 -12.28 -3.35
C ALA A 140 6.35 -12.62 -2.15
N TYR A 141 7.13 -11.64 -1.68
CA TYR A 141 7.95 -11.77 -0.48
C TYR A 141 7.09 -12.01 0.78
N GLU A 142 6.02 -11.24 0.98
CA GLU A 142 5.12 -11.41 2.12
C GLU A 142 4.44 -12.78 2.10
N LYS A 143 4.00 -13.26 0.94
CA LYS A 143 3.43 -14.61 0.78
C LYS A 143 4.42 -15.70 1.13
N LEU A 144 5.69 -15.55 0.73
CA LEU A 144 6.73 -16.51 1.10
C LEU A 144 6.86 -16.61 2.63
N LEU A 145 6.93 -15.47 3.34
CA LEU A 145 6.97 -15.45 4.80
C LEU A 145 5.69 -16.04 5.43
N ALA A 146 4.51 -15.68 4.90
CA ALA A 146 3.23 -16.18 5.39
C ALA A 146 3.04 -17.69 5.16
N SER A 147 3.71 -18.24 4.14
CA SER A 147 3.66 -19.68 3.82
C SER A 147 4.44 -20.57 4.79
N ALA A 148 5.19 -19.99 5.74
CA ALA A 148 6.03 -20.75 6.66
C ALA A 148 5.25 -21.86 7.39
N GLN A 149 5.77 -23.09 7.26
CA GLN A 149 5.29 -24.28 7.95
C GLN A 149 6.49 -24.93 8.63
N ILE A 150 6.74 -24.58 9.89
CA ILE A 150 7.93 -24.97 10.66
C ILE A 150 7.57 -26.14 11.58
N PRO A 151 8.08 -27.37 11.35
CA PRO A 151 7.89 -28.47 12.26
C PRO A 151 8.63 -28.25 13.57
N PHE A 152 7.94 -28.33 14.70
CA PHE A 152 8.54 -28.17 16.03
C PHE A 152 7.74 -28.97 17.07
N GLU A 153 8.40 -29.78 17.91
CA GLU A 153 7.76 -30.57 18.99
C GLU A 153 6.49 -31.35 18.56
N GLY A 154 6.47 -31.90 17.34
CA GLY A 154 5.33 -32.66 16.80
C GLY A 154 4.17 -31.82 16.25
N GLY A 155 4.26 -30.50 16.33
CA GLY A 155 3.38 -29.54 15.66
C GLY A 155 4.01 -28.91 14.42
N VAL A 156 3.22 -28.11 13.71
CA VAL A 156 3.66 -27.27 12.59
C VAL A 156 3.17 -25.85 12.84
N TYR A 157 4.07 -24.88 12.75
CA TYR A 157 3.82 -23.50 13.16
C TYR A 157 4.24 -22.50 12.09
N THR A 158 3.53 -21.38 12.00
CA THR A 158 4.03 -20.19 11.28
C THR A 158 5.16 -19.51 12.05
N LEU A 159 5.87 -18.58 11.41
CA LEU A 159 6.89 -17.75 12.05
C LEU A 159 6.38 -17.08 13.33
N SER A 160 5.19 -16.46 13.27
CA SER A 160 4.59 -15.79 14.43
C SER A 160 4.19 -16.77 15.53
N GLN A 161 3.62 -17.92 15.16
CA GLN A 161 3.20 -18.94 16.12
C GLN A 161 4.37 -19.59 16.87
N LEU A 162 5.60 -19.51 16.34
CA LEU A 162 6.79 -20.04 17.01
C LEU A 162 7.28 -19.15 18.17
N THR A 163 6.80 -17.90 18.25
CA THR A 163 7.24 -16.89 19.24
C THR A 163 7.21 -17.36 20.69
N PRO A 164 6.14 -18.03 21.20
CA PRO A 164 6.11 -18.48 22.59
C PRO A 164 7.26 -19.44 22.94
N PHE A 165 7.64 -20.32 22.01
CA PHE A 165 8.77 -21.26 22.20
C PHE A 165 10.11 -20.54 22.18
N LYS A 166 10.25 -19.50 21.35
CA LYS A 166 11.46 -18.64 21.27
C LYS A 166 11.69 -17.79 22.52
N THR A 167 10.72 -17.71 23.42
CA THR A 167 10.77 -16.95 24.69
C THR A 167 10.62 -17.83 25.94
N ASP A 168 10.69 -19.16 25.78
CA ASP A 168 10.52 -20.11 26.87
C ASP A 168 11.58 -19.95 27.99
N ALA A 169 11.22 -20.30 29.22
CA ALA A 169 12.16 -20.28 30.33
C ALA A 169 13.27 -21.34 30.19
N ASP A 170 12.99 -22.46 29.52
CA ASP A 170 13.96 -23.47 29.16
C ASP A 170 14.87 -22.99 28.01
N ASP A 171 16.16 -22.84 28.31
CA ASP A 171 17.19 -22.43 27.36
C ASP A 171 17.33 -23.38 26.17
N ALA A 172 17.27 -24.70 26.42
CA ALA A 172 17.41 -25.69 25.37
C ALA A 172 16.22 -25.61 24.40
N ARG A 173 15.01 -25.39 24.94
CA ARG A 173 13.78 -25.23 24.16
C ARG A 173 13.80 -23.95 23.33
N ARG A 174 14.16 -22.80 23.92
CA ARG A 174 14.34 -21.55 23.16
C ARG A 174 15.34 -21.72 22.03
N LEU A 175 16.50 -22.30 22.31
CA LEU A 175 17.54 -22.49 21.31
C LEU A 175 17.06 -23.38 20.17
N ALA A 176 16.32 -24.45 20.47
CA ALA A 176 15.74 -25.34 19.46
C ALA A 176 14.72 -24.59 18.58
N ALA A 177 13.85 -23.76 19.17
CA ALA A 177 12.87 -22.97 18.43
C ALA A 177 13.55 -21.95 17.49
N TRP A 178 14.57 -21.23 17.99
CA TRP A 178 15.36 -20.30 17.17
C TRP A 178 16.09 -21.01 16.02
N LYS A 179 16.61 -22.21 16.26
CA LYS A 179 17.22 -23.03 15.20
C LYS A 179 16.21 -23.50 14.16
N ALA A 180 15.01 -23.90 14.57
CA ALA A 180 13.96 -24.33 13.65
C ALA A 180 13.52 -23.19 12.71
N GLU A 181 13.32 -21.98 13.25
CA GLU A 181 13.05 -20.79 12.44
C GLU A 181 14.24 -20.42 11.54
N GLY A 182 15.46 -20.41 12.09
CA GLY A 182 16.67 -20.14 11.32
C GLY A 182 16.89 -21.13 10.18
N GLN A 183 16.55 -22.41 10.38
CA GLN A 183 16.61 -23.42 9.33
C GLN A 183 15.59 -23.13 8.23
N TRP A 184 14.36 -22.75 8.57
CA TRP A 184 13.37 -22.36 7.56
C TRP A 184 13.86 -21.18 6.70
N TYR A 185 14.45 -20.15 7.31
CA TYR A 185 15.07 -19.06 6.57
C TYR A 185 16.24 -19.53 5.68
N LYS A 186 17.05 -20.50 6.17
CA LYS A 186 18.14 -21.08 5.38
C LYS A 186 17.65 -21.90 4.20
N ASP A 187 16.57 -22.66 4.37
CA ASP A 187 15.97 -23.46 3.31
C ASP A 187 15.33 -22.57 2.22
N ASN A 188 14.87 -21.37 2.59
CA ASN A 188 14.28 -20.38 1.68
C ASN A 188 15.24 -19.25 1.28
N GLN A 189 16.54 -19.38 1.61
CA GLN A 189 17.50 -18.28 1.50
C GLN A 189 17.61 -17.76 0.06
N GLU A 190 17.72 -18.66 -0.93
CA GLU A 190 17.86 -18.27 -2.34
C GLU A 190 16.65 -17.44 -2.83
N ALA A 191 15.44 -17.83 -2.43
CA ALA A 191 14.22 -17.10 -2.80
C ALA A 191 14.14 -15.73 -2.12
N LEU A 192 14.45 -15.66 -0.81
CA LEU A 192 14.47 -14.42 -0.06
C LEU A 192 15.53 -13.44 -0.59
N ASP A 193 16.74 -13.95 -0.87
CA ASP A 193 17.83 -13.17 -1.45
C ASP A 193 17.43 -12.64 -2.84
N ALA A 194 16.79 -13.47 -3.68
CA ALA A 194 16.32 -13.06 -5.00
C ALA A 194 15.21 -11.98 -4.95
N HIS A 195 14.24 -12.12 -4.03
CA HIS A 195 13.21 -11.10 -3.82
C HIS A 195 13.82 -9.76 -3.42
N TYR A 196 14.77 -9.79 -2.47
CA TYR A 196 15.43 -8.57 -2.00
C TYR A 196 16.30 -7.93 -3.09
N ASP A 197 17.06 -8.73 -3.84
CA ASP A 197 17.87 -8.27 -4.97
C ASP A 197 17.01 -7.55 -6.02
N LYS A 198 15.89 -8.16 -6.41
CA LYS A 198 14.96 -7.56 -7.37
C LYS A 198 14.34 -6.26 -6.84
N LEU A 199 13.93 -6.21 -5.57
CA LEU A 199 13.41 -4.97 -4.95
C LEU A 199 14.45 -3.86 -4.94
N VAL A 200 15.71 -4.17 -4.64
CA VAL A 200 16.81 -3.19 -4.65
C VAL A 200 17.02 -2.64 -6.06
N HIS A 201 17.07 -3.52 -7.07
CA HIS A 201 17.24 -3.10 -8.46
C HIS A 201 16.07 -2.26 -8.97
N LEU A 202 14.83 -2.65 -8.69
CA LEU A 202 13.64 -1.86 -9.06
C LEU A 202 13.68 -0.45 -8.44
N ARG A 203 14.05 -0.35 -7.16
CA ARG A 203 14.14 0.94 -6.46
C ARG A 203 15.26 1.83 -6.99
N ASP A 204 16.41 1.25 -7.31
CA ASP A 204 17.53 1.97 -7.94
C ASP A 204 17.14 2.49 -9.34
N GLU A 205 16.43 1.70 -10.14
CA GLU A 205 15.93 2.10 -11.47
C GLU A 205 14.95 3.28 -11.43
N MET A 206 14.17 3.42 -10.35
CA MET A 206 13.20 4.52 -10.20
C MET A 206 13.83 5.87 -9.87
N GLY A 207 15.05 5.87 -9.31
CA GLY A 207 15.84 7.08 -9.02
C GLY A 207 15.83 7.52 -7.56
#